data_AF-A0A4Q7EN20-F1
#
_entry.id   AF-A0A4Q7EN20-F1
#
_cell.length_a   1.000
_cell.length_b   1.000
_cell.length_c   1.000
_cell.angle_alpha   90.00
_cell.angle_beta   90.00
_cell.angle_gamma   90.00
#
_symmetry.space_group_name_H-M   'P 1'
#
loop_
_entity.id
_entity.type
_entity.pdbx_description
1 polymer ?
#
loop_
_entity_poly.entity_id
_entity_poly.type
_entity_poly.pdbx_seq_one_letter_code
_entity_poly.pdbx_strand_id
1 'polypeptide(L)' 'MRNELGLSQKDLAAKMSSAVDQSTVSNWESGKTDMTSAQLLDIFMIFGKDLVALYFNFLSDKPPASPEEKNEEEES' A
#
# COMPACT_ATOMS: atom_id res chain seq x y z
N MET A 1 -4.06 -8.26 -8.81
CA MET A 1 -2.74 -8.01 -8.20
C MET A 1 -1.59 -8.64 -8.98
N ARG A 2 -1.19 -9.92 -8.82
CA ARG A 2 0.00 -10.42 -9.54
C ARG A 2 -0.08 -10.38 -11.06
N ASN A 3 -1.28 -10.60 -11.60
CA ASN A 3 -1.54 -10.55 -13.04
C ASN A 3 -1.39 -9.13 -13.62
N GLU A 4 -1.61 -8.08 -12.81
CA GLU A 4 -1.41 -6.68 -13.24
C GLU A 4 0.07 -6.35 -13.42
N LEU A 5 0.97 -7.06 -12.72
CA LEU A 5 2.42 -6.97 -12.88
C LEU A 5 2.98 -8.05 -13.83
N GLY A 6 2.12 -8.86 -14.47
CA GLY A 6 2.54 -9.93 -15.36
C GLY A 6 3.32 -11.08 -14.68
N LEU A 7 3.18 -11.24 -13.36
CA LEU A 7 3.94 -12.24 -12.59
C LEU A 7 3.24 -13.60 -12.61
N SER A 8 4.01 -14.68 -12.83
CA SER A 8 3.52 -16.04 -12.56
C SER A 8 3.43 -16.30 -11.04
N GLN A 9 2.76 -17.39 -10.64
CA GLN A 9 2.72 -17.79 -9.23
C GLN A 9 4.11 -18.10 -8.67
N LYS A 10 5.01 -18.65 -9.50
CA LYS A 10 6.41 -18.90 -9.14
C LYS A 10 7.18 -17.58 -8.96
N ASP A 11 6.93 -16.59 -9.81
CA ASP A 11 7.59 -15.29 -9.72
C ASP A 11 7.13 -14.52 -8.50
N LEU A 12 5.84 -14.61 -8.14
CA LEU A 12 5.34 -14.04 -6.89
C LEU A 12 6.02 -14.73 -5.69
N ALA A 13 6.03 -16.06 -5.63
CA ALA A 13 6.67 -16.81 -4.56
C ALA A 13 8.15 -16.41 -4.38
N ALA A 14 8.89 -16.24 -5.49
CA ALA A 14 10.30 -15.82 -5.46
C ALA A 14 10.51 -14.37 -4.99
N LYS A 15 9.47 -13.51 -5.03
CA LYS A 15 9.52 -12.13 -4.55
C LYS A 15 9.14 -11.98 -3.08
N MET A 16 8.56 -13.00 -2.46
CA MET A 16 8.16 -12.94 -1.07
C MET A 16 9.36 -13.05 -0.13
N SER A 17 9.32 -12.30 0.97
CA SER A 17 10.30 -12.45 2.06
C SER A 17 10.09 -13.78 2.78
N SER A 18 8.83 -14.17 2.94
CA SER A 18 8.44 -15.49 3.42
C SER A 18 8.85 -16.56 2.42
N ALA A 19 9.55 -17.60 2.88
CA ALA A 19 9.90 -18.74 2.06
C ALA A 19 8.63 -19.55 1.72
N VAL A 20 8.10 -19.34 0.52
CA VAL A 20 6.95 -20.07 -0.02
C VAL A 20 7.23 -20.52 -1.44
N ASP A 21 6.49 -21.52 -1.91
CA ASP A 21 6.62 -22.06 -3.26
C ASP A 21 5.40 -21.70 -4.13
N GLN A 22 5.48 -22.08 -5.40
CA GLN A 22 4.39 -21.83 -6.36
C GLN A 22 3.09 -22.56 -5.96
N SER A 23 3.20 -23.74 -5.36
CA SER A 23 2.03 -24.53 -4.96
C SER A 23 1.25 -23.86 -3.82
N THR A 24 1.97 -23.26 -2.87
CA THR A 24 1.44 -22.47 -1.77
C THR A 24 0.67 -21.26 -2.29
N VAL A 25 1.26 -20.50 -3.23
CA VAL A 25 0.58 -19.36 -3.88
C VAL A 25 -0.69 -19.82 -4.61
N SER A 26 -0.65 -20.96 -5.30
CA SER A 26 -1.83 -21.53 -5.96
C SER A 26 -2.94 -21.91 -4.98
N ASN A 27 -2.58 -22.44 -3.80
CA ASN A 27 -3.55 -22.77 -2.76
C ASN A 27 -4.22 -21.53 -2.18
N TRP A 28 -3.49 -20.41 -2.02
CA TRP A 28 -4.08 -19.14 -1.61
C TRP A 28 -5.05 -18.59 -2.65
N GLU A 29 -4.64 -18.56 -3.93
CA GLU A 29 -5.47 -18.03 -5.02
C GLU A 29 -6.76 -18.85 -5.24
N SER A 30 -6.73 -20.14 -4.90
CA SER A 30 -7.89 -21.04 -4.97
C SER A 30 -8.68 -21.14 -3.66
N GLY A 31 -8.24 -20.46 -2.58
CA GLY A 31 -8.88 -20.49 -1.27
C GLY A 31 -8.78 -21.83 -0.54
N LYS A 32 -7.83 -22.70 -0.92
CA LYS A 32 -7.61 -24.00 -0.25
C LYS A 32 -6.94 -23.86 1.11
N THR A 33 -6.11 -22.84 1.27
CA THR A 33 -5.37 -22.56 2.50
C THR A 33 -5.36 -21.07 2.76
N ASP A 34 -5.37 -20.70 4.04
CA ASP A 34 -5.25 -19.31 4.45
C ASP A 34 -3.79 -18.83 4.44
N MET A 35 -3.64 -17.50 4.38
CA MET A 35 -2.35 -16.83 4.57
C MET A 35 -2.19 -16.44 6.04
N THR A 36 -0.95 -16.49 6.52
CA THR A 36 -0.59 -15.81 7.77
C THR A 36 -0.55 -14.30 7.57
N SER A 37 -0.65 -13.53 8.67
CA SER A 37 -0.54 -12.07 8.61
C SER A 37 0.80 -11.59 8.04
N ALA A 38 1.88 -12.32 8.27
CA ALA A 38 3.20 -11.99 7.70
C ALA A 38 3.22 -12.15 6.17
N GLN A 39 2.63 -13.21 5.64
CA GLN A 39 2.51 -13.44 4.19
C GLN A 39 1.59 -12.43 3.52
N LEU A 40 0.50 -12.05 4.19
CA LEU A 40 -0.37 -10.98 3.71
C LEU A 40 0.39 -9.64 3.66
N LEU A 41 1.16 -9.32 4.70
CA LEU A 41 2.00 -8.12 4.73
C LEU A 41 3.05 -8.11 3.61
N ASP A 42 3.71 -9.26 3.34
CA ASP A 42 4.64 -9.40 2.21
C ASP A 42 3.97 -9.04 0.88
N ILE A 43 2.76 -9.57 0.63
CA ILE A 43 1.97 -9.24 -0.57
C ILE A 43 1.65 -7.74 -0.60
N PHE A 44 1.27 -7.14 0.52
CA PHE A 44 1.06 -5.69 0.60
C PHE A 44 2.33 -4.89 0.33
N MET A 45 3.51 -5.36 0.70
CA MET A 45 4.77 -4.65 0.40
C MET A 45 5.17 -4.79 -1.08
N ILE A 46 4.79 -5.90 -1.73
CA ILE A 46 5.05 -6.14 -3.16
C ILE A 46 4.09 -5.35 -4.06
N PHE A 47 2.81 -5.29 -3.69
CA PHE A 47 1.75 -4.69 -4.52
C PHE A 47 1.20 -3.38 -3.99
N GLY A 48 1.56 -3.00 -2.76
CA GLY A 48 1.11 -1.77 -2.13
C GLY A 48 1.49 -0.58 -3.01
N LYS A 49 0.49 0.22 -3.38
CA LYS A 49 0.72 1.51 -4.02
C LYS A 49 1.72 2.27 -3.18
N ASP A 50 2.69 2.88 -3.86
CA ASP A 50 3.82 3.61 -3.31
C ASP A 50 3.48 4.23 -1.94
N LEU A 51 3.84 3.50 -0.88
CA LEU A 51 3.51 3.89 0.49
C LEU A 51 4.17 5.22 0.82
N VAL A 52 5.27 5.53 0.14
CA VAL A 52 5.97 6.81 0.21
C VAL A 52 5.10 7.90 -0.40
N ALA A 53 4.53 7.68 -1.59
CA ALA A 53 3.59 8.62 -2.20
C ALA A 53 2.35 8.83 -1.32
N LEU A 54 1.78 7.76 -0.74
CA LEU A 54 0.60 7.85 0.12
C LEU A 54 0.89 8.61 1.43
N TYR A 55 2.06 8.36 2.02
CA TYR A 55 2.56 9.09 3.20
C TYR A 55 2.81 10.57 2.90
N PHE A 56 3.50 10.90 1.80
CA PHE A 56 3.72 12.30 1.42
C PHE A 56 2.44 13.02 1.04
N ASN A 57 1.49 12.34 0.39
CA ASN A 57 0.20 12.94 0.07
C ASN A 57 -0.60 13.25 1.34
N PHE A 58 -0.56 12.35 2.34
CA PHE A 58 -1.16 12.57 3.66
C PHE A 58 -0.53 13.76 4.40
N LEU A 59 0.81 13.90 4.35
CA LEU A 59 1.50 15.04 4.96
C LEU A 59 1.34 16.36 4.17
N SER A 60 1.07 16.26 2.87
CA SER A 60 0.91 17.43 1.98
C SER A 60 -0.52 17.98 1.98
N ASP A 61 -1.48 17.25 2.54
CA ASP A 61 -2.79 17.80 2.89
C ASP A 61 -2.58 18.85 3.99
N LYS A 62 -2.28 20.08 3.52
CA LYS A 62 -2.21 21.27 4.33
C LYS A 62 -3.54 21.37 5.08
N PRO A 63 -3.55 21.43 6.43
CA PRO A 63 -4.79 21.72 7.15
C PRO A 63 -5.38 23.01 6.57
N PRO A 64 -6.70 23.09 6.35
CA PRO A 64 -7.31 24.30 5.81
C PRO A 64 -6.85 25.47 6.65
N ALA A 65 -6.30 26.49 5.99
CA ALA A 65 -5.85 27.70 6.66
C ALA A 65 -7.00 28.21 7.53
N SER A 66 -6.73 28.37 8.83
CA SER A 66 -7.67 28.94 9.78
C SER A 66 -8.19 30.27 9.21
N PRO A 67 -9.52 30.48 9.13
CA PRO A 67 -10.06 31.74 8.63
C PRO A 67 -10.05 32.76 9.77
N GLU A 68 -8.95 33.47 9.98
CA GLU A 68 -8.80 34.69 10.81
C GLU A 68 -7.33 35.13 10.61
N GLU A 69 -6.96 36.30 10.11
CA GLU A 69 -7.42 37.65 10.43
C GLU A 69 -7.45 38.52 9.15
N LYS A 70 -8.61 39.09 8.84
CA LYS A 70 -8.74 40.38 8.14
C LYS A 70 -9.35 41.35 9.15
N ASN A 71 -8.94 42.61 9.08
CA ASN A 71 -9.20 43.75 9.98
C ASN A 71 -8.01 43.91 10.94
N GLU A 72 -7.28 45.03 11.01
CA GLU A 72 -7.71 46.43 10.92
C GLU A 72 -6.60 47.29 10.28
N GLU A 73 -6.88 47.91 9.13
CA GLU A 73 -6.23 49.16 8.68
C GLU A 73 -7.35 50.06 8.16
N GLU A 74 -8.17 50.56 9.09
CA GLU A 74 -9.07 51.69 8.85
C GLU A 74 -9.36 52.37 10.20
N GLU A 75 -8.47 53.25 10.66
CA GLU A 75 -8.88 54.47 11.36
C GLU A 75 -7.73 55.50 11.39
N SER A 76 -7.86 56.46 10.47
CA SER A 76 -7.56 57.90 10.54
C SER A 76 -6.27 58.42 11.19
#